data_AF-A0A7Y2CL05-F1
#
_entry.id   AF-A0A7Y2CL05-F1
#
_cell.length_a   1.000
_cell.length_b   1.000
_cell.length_c   1.000
_cell.angle_alpha   90.00
_cell.angle_beta   90.00
_cell.angle_gamma   90.00
#
_symmetry.space_group_name_H-M   'P 1'
#
loop_
_entity.id
_entity.type
_entity.pdbx_description
1 polymer ?
#
loop_
_entity_poly.entity_id
_entity_poly.type
_entity_poly.pdbx_seq_one_letter_code
_entity_poly.pdbx_strand_id
1 'polypeptide(L)'
;MRNRLSPLAAGLVTLALPFAGAAEETTVRAADALEYLGERVTVCGRVVDASYFPHLSGEPTYLNLESPYPNPTFSVVIWGQYRSAFRQSPDRFYQDKEICITGVVQQFRTWPQIVVKSQDMIRVMDPGLDADRFTPEERAVIRGVLVALGHAAEDPGEWTPAMDQALAAYQGDRGLPDDPEAWPQTLRALAEDASGLTGEQSVGILRLLLLHLAQRETELSGR
;
A
#
# COMPACT_ATOMS: atom_id res chain seq x y z
N MET A 1 -70.65 40.03 -25.52
CA MET A 1 -69.65 39.65 -24.50
C MET A 1 -69.07 38.29 -24.87
N ARG A 2 -67.79 38.21 -25.25
CA ARG A 2 -66.97 36.97 -25.28
C ARG A 2 -65.50 37.40 -25.42
N ASN A 3 -64.79 37.38 -24.29
CA ASN A 3 -63.36 37.64 -24.17
C ASN A 3 -62.54 36.60 -24.95
N ARG A 4 -61.49 37.03 -25.64
CA ARG A 4 -60.40 36.15 -26.10
C ARG A 4 -59.14 36.48 -25.31
N LEU A 5 -58.67 35.51 -24.53
CA LEU A 5 -57.42 35.54 -23.77
C LEU A 5 -56.26 35.15 -24.70
N SER A 6 -55.19 35.94 -24.69
CA SER A 6 -53.91 35.63 -25.33
C SER A 6 -53.06 34.72 -24.42
N PRO A 7 -52.29 33.75 -24.95
CA PRO A 7 -51.40 32.96 -24.12
C PRO A 7 -50.08 33.71 -23.87
N LEU A 8 -49.67 33.78 -22.61
CA LEU A 8 -48.34 34.22 -22.17
C LEU A 8 -47.33 33.11 -22.48
N ALA A 9 -46.31 33.41 -23.28
CA ALA A 9 -45.16 32.54 -23.48
C ALA A 9 -44.23 32.64 -22.27
N ALA A 10 -44.10 31.56 -21.49
CA ALA A 10 -43.13 31.46 -20.41
C ALA A 10 -41.76 31.07 -20.99
N GLY A 11 -40.79 31.98 -20.91
CA GLY A 11 -39.40 31.72 -21.30
C GLY A 11 -38.68 30.85 -20.26
N LEU A 12 -38.16 29.71 -20.68
CA LEU A 12 -37.32 28.83 -19.87
C LEU A 12 -35.89 29.39 -19.84
N VAL A 13 -35.42 29.84 -18.68
CA VAL A 13 -34.01 30.22 -18.47
C VAL A 13 -33.27 28.98 -17.97
N THR A 14 -32.44 28.37 -18.82
CA THR A 14 -31.55 27.27 -18.45
C THR A 14 -30.31 27.82 -17.73
N LEU A 15 -30.24 27.61 -16.42
CA LEU A 15 -29.07 27.90 -15.62
C LEU A 15 -28.01 26.80 -15.88
N ALA A 16 -26.98 27.10 -16.66
CA ALA A 16 -25.85 26.20 -16.85
C ALA A 16 -24.95 26.24 -15.59
N LEU A 17 -24.97 25.17 -14.80
CA LEU A 17 -24.03 24.98 -13.69
C LEU A 17 -22.64 24.63 -14.27
N PRO A 18 -21.57 25.34 -13.88
CA PRO A 18 -20.23 24.95 -14.28
C PRO A 18 -19.88 23.62 -13.62
N PHE A 19 -19.59 22.60 -14.43
CA PHE A 19 -18.97 21.37 -13.95
C PHE A 19 -17.53 21.70 -13.54
N ALA A 20 -17.26 21.71 -12.25
CA ALA A 20 -15.89 21.72 -11.75
C ALA A 20 -15.25 20.37 -12.13
N GLY A 21 -14.35 20.38 -13.11
CA GLY A 21 -13.55 19.21 -13.44
C GLY A 21 -12.70 18.81 -12.24
N ALA A 22 -12.74 17.53 -11.88
CA ALA A 22 -11.79 16.97 -10.91
C ALA A 22 -10.38 17.16 -11.48
N ALA A 23 -9.50 17.81 -10.73
CA ALA A 23 -8.09 17.92 -11.10
C ALA A 23 -7.50 16.50 -11.12
N GLU A 24 -6.98 16.07 -12.26
CA GLU A 24 -6.28 14.81 -12.41
C GLU A 24 -4.92 14.93 -11.70
N GLU A 25 -4.71 14.15 -10.65
CA GLU A 25 -3.50 14.21 -9.83
C GLU A 25 -2.37 13.48 -10.58
N THR A 26 -1.44 14.24 -11.17
CA THR A 26 -0.34 13.70 -11.99
C THR A 26 0.50 12.70 -11.19
N THR A 27 0.62 11.48 -11.70
CA THR A 27 1.42 10.40 -11.10
C THR A 27 2.63 10.09 -11.97
N VAL A 28 3.82 10.03 -11.38
CA VAL A 28 5.12 9.88 -12.07
C VAL A 28 5.99 8.83 -11.38
N ARG A 29 6.96 8.25 -12.11
CA ARG A 29 7.94 7.36 -11.50
C ARG A 29 9.02 8.18 -10.78
N ALA A 30 9.62 7.60 -9.75
CA ALA A 30 10.74 8.20 -9.02
C ALA A 30 11.88 8.67 -9.95
N ALA A 31 12.17 7.91 -11.01
CA ALA A 31 13.21 8.24 -12.00
C ALA A 31 12.92 9.53 -12.79
N ASP A 32 11.65 9.86 -12.99
CA ASP A 32 11.22 11.01 -13.81
C ASP A 32 10.95 12.26 -12.96
N ALA A 33 10.99 12.13 -11.62
CA ALA A 33 10.57 13.17 -10.69
C ALA A 33 11.38 14.48 -10.80
N LEU A 34 12.61 14.44 -11.31
CA LEU A 34 13.42 15.65 -11.51
C LEU A 34 12.80 16.63 -12.53
N GLU A 35 11.96 16.15 -13.44
CA GLU A 35 11.27 16.99 -14.42
C GLU A 35 10.13 17.82 -13.80
N TYR A 36 9.70 17.47 -12.58
CA TYR A 36 8.53 18.04 -11.90
C TYR A 36 8.89 18.94 -10.72
N LEU A 37 10.10 19.52 -10.71
CA LEU A 37 10.56 20.37 -9.61
C LEU A 37 9.62 21.58 -9.38
N GLY A 38 9.20 21.75 -8.14
CA GLY A 38 8.27 22.81 -7.72
C GLY A 38 6.79 22.45 -7.91
N GLU A 39 6.49 21.31 -8.55
CA GLU A 39 5.13 20.85 -8.79
C GLU A 39 4.65 19.89 -7.70
N ARG A 40 3.34 19.90 -7.44
CA ARG A 40 2.69 18.93 -6.57
C ARG A 40 2.23 17.74 -7.43
N VAL A 41 2.92 16.62 -7.29
CA VAL A 41 2.62 15.37 -8.02
C VAL A 41 2.68 14.17 -7.07
N THR A 42 2.19 13.03 -7.52
CA THR A 42 2.38 11.73 -6.88
C THR A 42 3.60 11.03 -7.49
N VAL A 43 4.60 10.72 -6.68
CA VAL A 43 5.83 10.01 -7.10
C VAL A 43 5.80 8.60 -6.56
N CYS A 44 5.90 7.59 -7.43
CA CYS A 44 5.89 6.18 -7.04
C CYS A 44 7.25 5.51 -7.26
N GLY A 45 7.62 4.60 -6.36
CA GLY A 45 8.82 3.77 -6.48
C GLY A 45 9.04 2.86 -5.27
N ARG A 46 10.01 1.95 -5.39
CA ARG A 46 10.37 1.01 -4.32
C ARG A 46 11.38 1.62 -3.37
N VAL A 47 11.12 1.56 -2.07
CA VAL A 47 12.08 1.97 -1.04
C VAL A 47 13.16 0.89 -0.91
N VAL A 48 14.39 1.23 -1.28
CA VAL A 48 15.53 0.31 -1.21
C VAL A 48 16.44 0.58 0.00
N ASP A 49 16.30 1.75 0.63
CA ASP A 49 17.06 2.14 1.82
C ASP A 49 16.24 3.12 2.68
N ALA A 50 15.96 2.72 3.92
CA ALA A 50 15.21 3.52 4.88
C ALA A 50 16.03 3.71 6.17
N SER A 51 16.33 4.96 6.52
CA SER A 51 17.28 5.29 7.59
C SER A 51 16.84 6.49 8.42
N TYR A 52 16.94 6.38 9.75
CA TYR A 52 16.68 7.47 10.71
C TYR A 52 17.98 8.00 11.33
N PHE A 53 18.13 9.32 11.37
CA PHE A 53 19.33 10.00 11.87
C PHE A 53 19.01 10.91 13.07
N PRO A 54 18.87 10.36 14.29
CA PRO A 54 18.50 11.12 15.50
C PRO A 54 19.55 12.13 15.95
N HIS A 55 20.79 12.01 15.47
CA HIS A 55 21.89 12.89 15.87
C HIS A 55 22.11 14.07 14.91
N LEU A 56 21.38 14.11 13.79
CA LEU A 56 21.45 15.20 12.82
C LEU A 56 20.40 16.27 13.15
N SER A 57 20.70 17.52 12.77
CA SER A 57 19.75 18.63 12.92
C SER A 57 18.43 18.32 12.22
N GLY A 58 17.32 18.49 12.94
CA GLY A 58 15.98 18.17 12.46
C GLY A 58 15.61 16.69 12.52
N GLU A 59 16.53 15.83 12.99
CA GLU A 59 16.33 14.38 13.20
C GLU A 59 15.64 13.71 11.99
N PRO A 60 16.22 13.83 10.78
CA PRO A 60 15.55 13.39 9.57
C PRO A 60 15.50 11.87 9.49
N THR A 61 14.48 11.39 8.81
CA THR A 61 14.42 10.04 8.26
C THR A 61 14.26 10.11 6.76
N TYR A 62 15.05 9.30 6.08
CA TYR A 62 15.08 9.20 4.64
C TYR A 62 14.51 7.85 4.24
N LEU A 63 13.63 7.85 3.25
CA LEU A 63 13.23 6.67 2.49
C LEU A 63 13.72 6.90 1.05
N ASN A 64 14.74 6.17 0.64
CA ASN A 64 15.39 6.33 -0.65
C ASN A 64 14.81 5.32 -1.64
N LEU A 65 14.30 5.85 -2.76
CA LEU A 65 13.61 5.08 -3.78
C LEU A 65 14.56 4.71 -4.92
N GLU A 66 14.43 3.50 -5.43
CA GLU A 66 15.14 2.89 -6.58
C GLU A 66 16.67 2.75 -6.44
N SER A 67 17.34 3.61 -5.69
CA SER A 67 18.77 3.55 -5.39
C SER A 67 19.04 4.02 -3.96
N PRO A 68 19.98 3.38 -3.23
CA PRO A 68 20.29 3.75 -1.86
C PRO A 68 21.16 5.01 -1.79
N TYR A 69 21.36 5.52 -0.57
CA TYR A 69 22.42 6.50 -0.30
C TYR A 69 23.79 5.99 -0.80
N PRO A 70 24.71 6.84 -1.33
CA PRO A 70 24.70 8.30 -1.35
C PRO A 70 24.02 8.97 -2.54
N ASN A 71 23.55 8.22 -3.53
CA ASN A 71 22.99 8.78 -4.76
C ASN A 71 21.60 8.18 -5.03
N PRO A 72 20.60 8.48 -4.18
CA PRO A 72 19.26 7.98 -4.41
C PRO A 72 18.66 8.60 -5.66
N THR A 73 17.82 7.83 -6.38
CA THR A 73 17.07 8.34 -7.53
C THR A 73 16.05 9.37 -7.09
N PHE A 74 15.37 9.10 -5.97
CA PHE A 74 14.44 10.01 -5.31
C PHE A 74 14.47 9.75 -3.80
N SER A 75 14.25 10.78 -2.99
CA SER A 75 14.22 10.63 -1.53
C SER A 75 12.92 11.17 -0.92
N VAL A 76 12.36 10.44 0.03
CA VAL A 76 11.31 10.92 0.92
C VAL A 76 11.95 11.35 2.22
N VAL A 77 11.68 12.59 2.65
CA VAL A 77 12.21 13.11 3.92
C VAL A 77 11.09 13.30 4.92
N ILE A 78 11.20 12.64 6.06
CA ILE A 78 10.32 12.82 7.22
C ILE A 78 11.16 13.44 8.33
N TRP A 79 10.92 14.72 8.63
CA TRP A 79 11.58 15.42 9.73
C TRP A 79 11.11 14.87 11.09
N GLY A 80 11.97 14.92 12.11
CA GLY A 80 11.70 14.38 13.44
C GLY A 80 10.39 14.89 14.05
N GLN A 81 10.08 16.18 13.88
CA GLN A 81 8.83 16.79 14.35
C GLN A 81 7.56 16.18 13.73
N TYR A 82 7.67 15.48 12.60
CA TYR A 82 6.56 14.79 11.94
C TYR A 82 6.56 13.27 12.16
N ARG A 83 7.63 12.68 12.72
CA ARG A 83 7.72 11.21 12.90
C ARG A 83 6.59 10.67 13.78
N SER A 84 6.11 11.43 14.76
CA SER A 84 4.98 11.02 15.61
C SER A 84 3.62 11.01 14.90
N ALA A 85 3.51 11.60 13.70
CA ALA A 85 2.31 11.53 12.87
C ALA A 85 2.18 10.19 12.12
N PHE A 86 3.16 9.29 12.27
CA PHE A 86 3.18 7.97 11.68
C PHE A 86 2.84 6.93 12.76
N ARG A 87 2.01 5.96 12.39
CA ARG A 87 1.61 4.87 13.30
C ARG A 87 2.78 3.96 13.68
N GLN A 88 3.76 3.85 12.80
CA GLN A 88 4.93 2.99 12.93
C GLN A 88 6.21 3.77 12.63
N SER A 89 7.36 3.23 13.04
CA SER A 89 8.67 3.83 12.71
C SER A 89 8.85 3.85 11.19
N PRO A 90 8.91 5.01 10.52
CA PRO A 90 8.89 5.05 9.06
C PRO A 90 10.09 4.35 8.41
N ASP A 91 11.26 4.43 9.05
CA ASP A 91 12.51 3.79 8.64
C ASP A 91 12.47 2.26 8.70
N ARG A 92 11.53 1.67 9.45
CA ARG A 92 11.35 0.21 9.49
C ARG A 92 10.17 -0.22 8.63
N PHE A 93 9.06 0.51 8.74
CA PHE A 93 7.81 0.14 8.11
C PHE A 93 7.88 0.18 6.59
N TYR A 94 8.54 1.19 6.02
CA TYR A 94 8.55 1.40 4.57
C TYR A 94 9.70 0.67 3.86
N GLN A 95 10.62 0.04 4.58
CA GLN A 95 11.73 -0.69 3.96
C GLN A 95 11.18 -1.78 3.02
N ASP A 96 11.77 -1.86 1.82
CA ASP A 96 11.47 -2.82 0.75
C ASP A 96 10.05 -2.73 0.15
N LYS A 97 9.23 -1.77 0.59
CA LYS A 97 7.87 -1.55 0.07
C LYS A 97 7.86 -0.69 -1.20
N GLU A 98 6.96 -0.99 -2.11
CA GLU A 98 6.56 -0.07 -3.17
C GLU A 98 5.58 0.97 -2.61
N ILE A 99 5.91 2.25 -2.76
CA ILE A 99 5.11 3.36 -2.22
C ILE A 99 4.86 4.44 -3.25
N CYS A 100 3.75 5.16 -3.11
CA CYS A 100 3.42 6.39 -3.84
C CYS A 100 3.29 7.54 -2.85
N ILE A 101 4.03 8.64 -3.11
CA ILE A 101 4.10 9.81 -2.23
C ILE A 101 3.54 11.02 -2.96
N THR A 102 2.59 11.72 -2.34
CA THR A 102 2.01 12.93 -2.93
C THR A 102 2.49 14.18 -2.22
N GLY A 103 3.14 15.08 -2.95
CA GLY A 103 3.72 16.29 -2.37
C GLY A 103 4.40 17.17 -3.41
N VAL A 104 4.97 18.28 -2.94
CA VAL A 104 5.75 19.17 -3.81
C VAL A 104 7.15 18.61 -3.99
N VAL A 105 7.55 18.34 -5.22
CA VAL A 105 8.91 17.88 -5.54
C VAL A 105 9.88 19.03 -5.34
N GLN A 106 10.93 18.79 -4.57
CA GLN A 106 11.99 19.73 -4.27
C GLN A 106 13.33 19.13 -4.66
N GLN A 107 14.28 19.98 -5.06
CA GLN A 107 15.64 19.51 -5.29
C GLN A 107 16.44 19.55 -3.98
N PHE A 108 17.09 18.45 -3.64
CA PHE A 108 18.08 18.42 -2.59
C PHE A 108 19.40 17.91 -3.15
N ARG A 109 20.41 18.76 -3.12
CA ARG A 109 21.70 18.50 -3.80
C ARG A 109 21.45 18.18 -5.27
N THR A 110 21.70 16.94 -5.70
CA THR A 110 21.59 16.50 -7.09
C THR A 110 20.37 15.64 -7.37
N TRP A 111 19.53 15.33 -6.37
CA TRP A 111 18.36 14.46 -6.54
C TRP A 111 17.05 15.14 -6.12
N PRO A 112 15.91 14.71 -6.69
CA PRO A 112 14.59 15.14 -6.27
C PRO A 112 14.17 14.49 -4.94
N GLN A 113 13.36 15.21 -4.17
CA GLN A 113 12.76 14.73 -2.93
C GLN A 113 11.37 15.30 -2.66
N ILE A 114 10.60 14.64 -1.80
CA ILE A 114 9.38 15.20 -1.18
C ILE A 114 9.54 15.17 0.34
N VAL A 115 9.16 16.27 1.00
CA VAL A 115 9.01 16.31 2.46
C VAL A 115 7.62 15.83 2.84
N VAL A 116 7.56 14.75 3.60
CA VAL A 116 6.31 14.18 4.12
C VAL A 116 6.07 14.59 5.56
N LYS A 117 4.82 14.94 5.86
CA LYS A 117 4.41 15.47 7.17
C LYS A 117 3.41 14.58 7.92
N SER A 118 2.76 13.66 7.22
CA SER A 118 1.78 12.72 7.81
C SER A 118 1.69 11.45 6.98
N GLN A 119 1.15 10.39 7.58
CA GLN A 119 0.92 9.09 6.95
C GLN A 119 0.11 9.19 5.64
N ASP A 120 -0.90 10.07 5.58
CA ASP A 120 -1.85 10.13 4.46
C ASP A 120 -1.22 10.59 3.13
N MET A 121 -0.01 11.15 3.17
CA MET A 121 0.75 11.51 1.97
C MET A 121 1.47 10.31 1.33
N ILE A 122 1.57 9.17 2.03
CA ILE A 122 2.23 7.96 1.56
C ILE A 122 1.21 6.84 1.46
N ARG A 123 1.08 6.26 0.27
CA ARG A 123 0.32 5.04 0.01
C ARG A 123 1.29 3.90 -0.25
N VAL A 124 1.11 2.77 0.45
CA VAL A 124 1.80 1.52 0.13
C VAL A 124 1.05 0.85 -1.03
N MET A 125 1.79 0.44 -2.04
CA MET A 125 1.26 -0.13 -3.29
C MET A 125 1.46 -1.63 -3.41
N ASP A 126 2.31 -2.24 -2.58
CA ASP A 126 2.39 -3.71 -2.56
C ASP A 126 1.08 -4.29 -1.98
N PRO A 127 0.43 -5.27 -2.66
CA PRO A 127 -0.71 -6.04 -2.11
C PRO A 127 -0.40 -6.81 -0.84
N GLY A 128 0.85 -6.79 -0.37
CA GLY A 128 1.36 -7.76 0.57
C GLY A 128 0.58 -7.84 1.86
N LEU A 129 0.49 -9.05 2.40
CA LEU A 129 0.14 -9.27 3.79
C LEU A 129 1.24 -8.60 4.64
N ASP A 130 1.07 -7.30 4.88
CA ASP A 130 1.92 -6.51 5.73
C ASP A 130 2.15 -7.29 7.04
N ALA A 131 3.41 -7.53 7.38
CA ALA A 131 3.82 -8.31 8.55
C ALA A 131 3.25 -7.79 9.88
N ASP A 132 2.75 -6.56 9.89
CA ASP A 132 2.19 -5.87 11.06
C ASP A 132 0.65 -5.89 11.08
N ARG A 133 0.01 -6.23 9.96
CA ARG A 133 -1.44 -6.40 9.86
C ARG A 133 -1.89 -7.80 10.26
N PHE A 134 -1.06 -8.77 9.91
CA PHE A 134 -1.28 -10.17 10.20
C PHE A 134 -0.09 -10.71 10.97
N THR A 135 -0.36 -11.34 12.10
CA THR A 135 0.69 -11.97 12.89
C THR A 135 1.42 -13.03 12.05
N PRO A 136 2.67 -13.42 12.39
CA PRO A 136 3.33 -14.54 11.73
C PRO A 136 2.44 -15.79 11.60
N GLU A 137 1.60 -16.05 12.62
CA GLU A 137 0.62 -17.14 12.66
C GLU A 137 -0.45 -16.98 11.57
N GLU A 138 -1.05 -15.79 11.44
CA GLU A 138 -2.10 -15.52 10.46
C GLU A 138 -1.57 -15.59 9.02
N ARG A 139 -0.33 -15.12 8.80
CA ARG A 139 0.35 -15.23 7.50
C ARG A 139 0.64 -16.68 7.10
N ALA A 140 0.95 -17.54 8.06
CA ALA A 140 1.13 -18.97 7.82
C ALA A 140 -0.19 -19.65 7.39
N VAL A 141 -1.31 -19.26 7.98
CA VAL A 141 -2.64 -19.76 7.59
C VAL A 141 -3.01 -19.32 6.17
N ILE A 142 -2.87 -18.02 5.87
CA ILE A 142 -3.25 -17.49 4.56
C ILE A 142 -2.40 -18.12 3.44
N ARG A 143 -1.10 -18.32 3.70
CA ARG A 143 -0.22 -19.08 2.82
C ARG A 143 -0.71 -20.52 2.57
N GLY A 144 -1.08 -21.23 3.64
CA GLY A 144 -1.59 -22.60 3.53
C GLY A 144 -2.82 -22.67 2.62
N VAL A 145 -3.70 -21.67 2.70
CA VAL A 145 -4.85 -21.54 1.82
C VAL A 145 -4.42 -21.26 0.38
N LEU A 146 -3.52 -20.30 0.13
CA LEU A 146 -3.05 -19.95 -1.22
C LEU A 146 -2.40 -21.14 -1.95
N VAL A 147 -1.54 -21.90 -1.27
CA VAL A 147 -0.90 -23.10 -1.81
C VAL A 147 -1.92 -24.17 -2.14
N ALA A 148 -2.88 -24.40 -1.23
CA ALA A 148 -3.93 -25.38 -1.45
C ALA A 148 -4.84 -25.01 -2.64
N LEU A 149 -5.00 -23.72 -2.93
CA LEU A 149 -5.70 -23.21 -4.10
C LEU A 149 -4.85 -23.21 -5.39
N GLY A 150 -3.60 -23.66 -5.33
CA GLY A 150 -2.73 -23.82 -6.51
C GLY A 150 -1.85 -22.62 -6.83
N HIS A 151 -1.77 -21.62 -5.95
CA HIS A 151 -0.87 -20.48 -6.11
C HIS A 151 0.52 -20.81 -5.53
N ALA A 152 1.59 -20.46 -6.27
CA ALA A 152 2.96 -20.71 -5.85
C ALA A 152 3.40 -19.75 -4.73
N ALA A 153 3.64 -20.28 -3.53
CA ALA A 153 4.19 -19.52 -2.40
C ALA A 153 5.44 -20.25 -1.86
N GLU A 154 6.62 -19.70 -2.09
CA GLU A 154 7.90 -20.32 -1.68
C GLU A 154 8.39 -19.83 -0.30
N ASP A 155 9.10 -20.73 0.40
CA ASP A 155 9.83 -20.62 1.70
C ASP A 155 9.01 -20.57 3.01
N PRO A 156 9.00 -21.61 3.88
CA PRO A 156 8.15 -21.75 5.07
C PRO A 156 8.33 -20.72 6.21
N GLY A 157 9.38 -19.90 6.21
CA GLY A 157 9.71 -19.04 7.37
C GLY A 157 9.37 -17.56 7.22
N GLU A 158 9.35 -17.04 5.99
CA GLU A 158 9.27 -15.60 5.74
C GLU A 158 8.17 -15.27 4.75
N TRP A 159 7.65 -14.05 4.81
CA TRP A 159 6.75 -13.52 3.80
C TRP A 159 7.61 -13.03 2.63
N THR A 160 7.53 -13.68 1.48
CA THR A 160 8.41 -13.44 0.33
C THR A 160 7.70 -12.67 -0.79
N PRO A 161 8.43 -11.97 -1.69
CA PRO A 161 7.83 -11.31 -2.85
C PRO A 161 7.04 -12.26 -3.77
N ALA A 162 7.36 -13.55 -3.78
CA ALA A 162 6.58 -14.56 -4.50
C ALA A 162 5.17 -14.74 -3.88
N MET A 163 5.05 -14.57 -2.57
CA MET A 163 3.77 -14.62 -1.86
C MET A 163 2.92 -13.38 -2.15
N ASP A 164 3.54 -12.21 -2.29
CA ASP A 164 2.85 -10.99 -2.76
C ASP A 164 2.26 -11.21 -4.15
N GLN A 165 3.03 -11.79 -5.06
CA GLN A 165 2.57 -12.12 -6.42
C GLN A 165 1.44 -13.15 -6.43
N ALA A 166 1.53 -14.18 -5.57
CA ALA A 166 0.49 -15.20 -5.43
C ALA A 166 -0.84 -14.62 -4.93
N LEU A 167 -0.76 -13.72 -3.94
CA LEU A 167 -1.92 -13.03 -3.39
C LEU A 167 -2.54 -12.06 -4.40
N ALA A 168 -1.72 -11.27 -5.10
CA ALA A 168 -2.17 -10.36 -6.16
C ALA A 168 -2.87 -11.13 -7.29
N ALA A 169 -2.33 -12.28 -7.68
CA ALA A 169 -2.94 -13.16 -8.68
C ALA A 169 -4.31 -13.67 -8.21
N TYR A 170 -4.42 -14.14 -6.97
CA TYR A 170 -5.69 -14.55 -6.38
C TYR A 170 -6.73 -13.41 -6.36
N GLN A 171 -6.33 -12.22 -5.95
CA GLN A 171 -7.20 -11.04 -5.97
C GLN A 171 -7.66 -10.69 -7.39
N GLY A 172 -6.76 -10.76 -8.37
CA GLY A 172 -7.08 -10.58 -9.78
C GLY A 172 -8.10 -11.59 -10.29
N ASP A 173 -7.93 -12.87 -9.98
CA ASP A 173 -8.85 -13.95 -10.38
C ASP A 173 -10.25 -13.78 -9.78
N ARG A 174 -10.34 -13.25 -8.56
CA ARG A 174 -11.61 -12.96 -7.87
C ARG A 174 -12.18 -11.58 -8.18
N GLY A 175 -11.49 -10.77 -8.98
CA GLY A 175 -11.89 -9.38 -9.28
C GLY A 175 -11.91 -8.47 -8.04
N LEU A 176 -11.04 -8.75 -7.07
CA LEU A 176 -10.92 -7.99 -5.83
C LEU A 176 -9.97 -6.79 -6.01
N PRO A 177 -10.18 -5.69 -5.27
CA PRO A 177 -9.26 -4.55 -5.32
C PRO A 177 -7.88 -4.93 -4.80
N ASP A 178 -6.85 -4.43 -5.50
CA ASP A 178 -5.44 -4.49 -5.13
C ASP A 178 -5.08 -3.24 -4.31
N ASP A 179 -5.71 -3.10 -3.14
CA ASP A 179 -5.40 -2.02 -2.19
C ASP A 179 -5.40 -2.52 -0.73
N PRO A 180 -4.66 -1.84 0.17
CA PRO A 180 -4.60 -2.23 1.57
C PRO A 180 -5.93 -2.13 2.32
N GLU A 181 -6.95 -1.42 1.85
CA GLU A 181 -8.24 -1.30 2.54
C GLU A 181 -9.20 -2.47 2.21
N ALA A 182 -8.98 -3.16 1.09
CA ALA A 182 -9.83 -4.26 0.59
C ALA A 182 -9.67 -5.61 1.30
N TRP A 183 -8.70 -5.73 2.21
CA TRP A 183 -8.38 -6.93 2.98
C TRP A 183 -9.56 -7.69 3.63
N PRO A 184 -10.58 -7.04 4.23
CA PRO A 184 -11.75 -7.75 4.75
C PRO A 184 -12.50 -8.55 3.68
N GLN A 185 -12.46 -8.11 2.42
CA GLN A 185 -13.08 -8.80 1.28
C GLN A 185 -12.19 -9.97 0.84
N THR A 186 -10.88 -9.75 0.73
CA THR A 186 -9.89 -10.80 0.43
C THR A 186 -9.94 -11.95 1.44
N LEU A 187 -9.99 -11.66 2.74
CA LEU A 187 -10.09 -12.69 3.78
C LEU A 187 -11.39 -13.47 3.71
N ARG A 188 -12.52 -12.81 3.40
CA ARG A 188 -13.80 -13.50 3.23
C ARG A 188 -13.77 -14.42 2.02
N ALA A 189 -13.24 -13.94 0.89
CA ALA A 189 -13.09 -14.74 -0.31
C ALA A 189 -12.20 -15.98 -0.06
N LEU A 190 -11.06 -15.80 0.63
CA LEU A 190 -10.18 -16.90 1.02
C LEU A 190 -10.89 -17.90 1.94
N ALA A 191 -11.68 -17.43 2.90
CA ALA A 191 -12.44 -18.28 3.80
C ALA A 191 -13.55 -19.07 3.08
N GLU A 192 -14.23 -18.44 2.11
CA GLU A 192 -15.22 -19.10 1.25
C GLU A 192 -14.55 -20.18 0.40
N ASP A 193 -13.43 -19.88 -0.25
CA ASP A 193 -12.74 -20.82 -1.13
C ASP A 193 -12.08 -21.96 -0.33
N ALA A 194 -11.64 -21.68 0.91
CA ALA A 194 -11.14 -22.68 1.83
C ALA A 194 -12.18 -23.76 2.20
N SER A 195 -13.48 -23.47 2.05
CA SER A 195 -14.54 -24.47 2.27
C SER A 195 -14.56 -25.57 1.21
N GLY A 196 -13.95 -25.34 0.05
CA GLY A 196 -13.82 -26.30 -1.05
C GLY A 196 -12.60 -27.21 -0.96
N LEU A 197 -11.77 -27.07 0.08
CA LEU A 197 -10.55 -27.86 0.22
C LEU A 197 -10.85 -29.35 0.45
N THR A 198 -10.10 -30.20 -0.22
CA THR A 198 -10.19 -31.66 -0.06
C THR A 198 -9.58 -32.12 1.27
N GLY A 199 -9.83 -33.38 1.65
CA GLY A 199 -9.30 -33.95 2.89
C GLY A 199 -7.76 -33.89 2.97
N GLU A 200 -7.05 -34.11 1.87
CA GLU A 200 -5.58 -34.04 1.83
C GLU A 200 -5.06 -32.61 2.02
N GLN A 201 -5.67 -31.63 1.34
CA GLN A 201 -5.34 -30.20 1.47
C GLN A 201 -5.64 -29.70 2.89
N SER A 202 -6.79 -30.07 3.45
CA SER A 202 -7.21 -29.69 4.80
C SER A 202 -6.28 -30.27 5.87
N VAL A 203 -5.85 -31.53 5.72
CA VAL A 203 -4.87 -32.17 6.60
C VAL A 203 -3.50 -31.50 6.50
N GLY A 204 -3.10 -31.07 5.29
CA GLY A 204 -1.88 -30.29 5.08
C GLY A 204 -1.89 -28.96 5.84
N ILE A 205 -2.95 -28.19 5.71
CA ILE A 205 -3.12 -26.90 6.42
C ILE A 205 -3.14 -27.11 7.94
N LEU A 206 -3.91 -28.09 8.41
CA LEU A 206 -3.98 -28.40 9.85
C LEU A 206 -2.62 -28.84 10.41
N ARG A 207 -1.86 -29.64 9.65
CA ARG A 207 -0.51 -30.07 10.04
C ARG A 207 0.46 -28.90 10.14
N LEU A 208 0.41 -27.95 9.19
CA LEU A 208 1.23 -26.73 9.23
C LEU A 208 0.88 -25.85 10.43
N LEU A 209 -0.41 -25.64 10.70
CA LEU A 209 -0.90 -24.95 11.89
C LEU A 209 -0.38 -25.59 13.18
N LEU A 210 -0.46 -26.92 13.31
CA LEU A 210 -0.01 -27.66 14.49
C LEU A 210 1.51 -27.60 14.68
N LEU A 211 2.30 -27.75 13.61
CA LEU A 211 3.76 -27.63 13.66
C LEU A 211 4.18 -26.22 14.12
N HIS A 212 3.49 -25.21 13.62
CA HIS A 212 3.75 -23.82 13.99
C HIS A 212 3.42 -23.54 15.47
N LEU A 213 2.26 -24.01 15.96
CA LEU A 213 1.89 -23.90 17.38
C LEU A 213 2.91 -24.57 18.30
N ALA A 214 3.45 -25.73 17.89
CA ALA A 214 4.49 -26.43 18.64
C ALA A 214 5.81 -25.63 18.72
N GLN A 215 6.23 -24.98 17.62
CA GLN A 215 7.43 -24.12 17.60
C GLN A 215 7.28 -22.92 18.54
N ARG A 216 6.10 -22.30 18.58
CA ARG A 216 5.82 -21.16 19.45
C ARG A 216 5.89 -21.51 20.94
N GLU A 217 5.34 -22.66 21.34
CA GLU A 217 5.44 -23.15 22.72
C GLU A 217 6.90 -23.40 23.14
N THR A 218 7.75 -23.91 22.23
CA THR A 218 9.18 -24.08 22.50
C THR A 218 9.94 -22.76 22.65
N GLU A 219 9.59 -21.73 21.89
CA GLU A 219 10.19 -20.39 22.01
C GLU A 219 9.74 -19.67 23.29
N LEU A 220 8.49 -19.86 23.71
CA LEU A 220 7.95 -19.29 24.95
C LEU A 220 8.49 -20.00 26.20
N SER A 221 8.73 -21.31 26.14
CA SER A 221 9.30 -22.09 27.25
C SER A 221 10.81 -21.93 27.42
N GLY A 222 11.50 -21.36 26.42
CA GLY A 222 12.94 -21.10 26.44
C GLY A 222 13.35 -19.72 26.99
N ARG A 223 12.39 -18.92 27.46
CA ARG A 223 12.61 -17.64 28.16
C ARG A 223 12.36 -17.81 29.65
#